data_AF-A0A6G8FGU5-F1
#
_entry.id   AF-A0A6G8FGU5-F1
#
_cell.length_a   1.000
_cell.length_b   1.000
_cell.length_c   1.000
_cell.angle_alpha   90.00
_cell.angle_beta   90.00
_cell.angle_gamma   90.00
#
_symmetry.space_group_name_H-M   'P 1'
#
loop_
_entity.id
_entity.type
_entity.pdbx_description
1 polymer ?
#
loop_
_entity_poly.entity_id
_entity_poly.type
_entity_poly.pdbx_seq_one_letter_code
_entity_poly.pdbx_strand_id
1 'polypeptide(L)'
;MSMSDPAEEPAQEPVIEESEVQVSLQRSVRVGRVVVGAGILGALVAALLPLFFPVAEGADYTMGQVMGFVALIGAVVGLAVGGLLVLLLNSIASRQSGTGVAIQSDVR
;
A
#
# COMPACT_ATOMS: atom_id res chain seq x y z
N MET A 1 -66.62 11.72 40.71
CA MET A 1 -65.39 10.94 40.95
C MET A 1 -64.67 10.88 39.61
N SER A 2 -63.91 11.93 39.29
CA SER A 2 -63.24 12.11 37.99
C SER A 2 -61.83 11.56 38.12
N MET A 3 -61.50 10.66 37.21
CA MET A 3 -60.26 9.91 37.12
C MET A 3 -59.15 10.87 36.65
N SER A 4 -58.10 11.01 37.46
CA SER A 4 -56.87 11.71 37.07
C SER A 4 -56.03 10.75 36.23
N ASP A 5 -55.94 11.01 34.93
CA ASP A 5 -54.97 10.34 34.06
C ASP A 5 -53.61 11.05 34.24
N PRO A 6 -52.53 10.35 34.63
CA PRO A 6 -51.24 11.00 34.86
C PRO A 6 -50.64 11.44 33.53
N ALA A 7 -50.00 12.61 33.54
CA ALA A 7 -49.35 13.22 32.41
C ALA A 7 -48.51 12.21 31.60
N GLU A 8 -48.96 11.94 30.37
CA GLU A 8 -48.18 11.25 29.37
C GLU A 8 -47.07 12.23 28.94
N GLU A 9 -45.90 12.11 29.57
CA GLU A 9 -44.68 12.78 29.11
C GLU A 9 -44.46 12.33 27.66
N PRO A 10 -44.41 13.25 26.68
CA PRO A 10 -44.19 12.86 25.30
C PRO A 10 -42.80 12.23 25.23
N ALA A 11 -42.78 10.92 25.00
CA ALA A 11 -41.57 10.19 24.65
C ALA A 11 -40.90 10.95 23.50
N GLN A 12 -39.76 11.58 23.80
CA GLN A 12 -38.97 12.28 22.80
C GLN A 12 -38.55 11.24 21.76
N GLU A 13 -39.22 11.24 20.61
CA GLU A 13 -38.81 10.43 19.47
C GLU A 13 -37.36 10.84 19.15
N PRO A 14 -36.40 9.89 19.15
CA PRO A 14 -35.01 10.20 18.89
C PRO A 14 -34.93 10.79 17.47
N VAL A 15 -34.56 12.06 17.38
CA VAL A 15 -34.30 12.74 16.11
C VAL A 15 -33.00 12.15 15.55
N ILE A 16 -33.13 11.22 14.62
CA ILE A 16 -32.01 10.60 13.91
C ILE A 16 -31.51 11.63 12.88
N GLU A 17 -30.44 12.35 13.18
CA GLU A 17 -29.73 13.17 12.19
C GLU A 17 -28.86 12.27 11.30
N GLU A 18 -29.37 11.86 10.15
CA GLU A 18 -28.56 11.19 9.12
C GLU A 18 -27.60 12.21 8.47
N SER A 19 -26.35 12.27 8.95
CA SER A 19 -25.30 13.03 8.27
C SER A 19 -24.63 12.16 7.19
N GLU A 20 -24.90 12.44 5.92
CA GLU A 20 -24.21 11.79 4.80
C GLU A 20 -22.77 12.32 4.68
N VAL A 21 -21.80 11.62 5.29
CA VAL A 21 -20.38 11.95 5.15
C VAL A 21 -19.81 11.26 3.92
N GLN A 22 -19.54 12.03 2.86
CA GLN A 22 -18.80 11.53 1.70
C GLN A 22 -17.35 11.19 2.09
N VAL A 23 -17.06 9.90 2.30
CA VAL A 23 -15.68 9.43 2.53
C VAL A 23 -15.11 8.75 1.29
N SER A 24 -13.94 9.17 0.85
CA SER A 24 -13.23 8.50 -0.22
C SER A 24 -12.62 7.19 0.29
N LEU A 25 -13.14 6.04 -0.17
CA LEU A 25 -12.44 4.77 -0.01
C LEU A 25 -11.17 4.76 -0.86
N GLN A 26 -10.03 5.15 -0.29
CA GLN A 26 -8.74 4.90 -0.93
C GLN A 26 -8.37 3.44 -0.77
N ARG A 27 -8.44 2.68 -1.87
CA ARG A 27 -7.79 1.36 -1.96
C ARG A 27 -6.29 1.57 -1.84
N SER A 28 -5.70 1.33 -0.67
CA SER A 28 -4.26 1.44 -0.49
C SER A 28 -3.57 0.33 -1.31
N VAL A 29 -2.93 0.73 -2.40
CA VAL A 29 -2.01 -0.16 -3.12
C VAL A 29 -0.89 -0.50 -2.12
N ARG A 30 -0.53 -1.79 -1.99
CA ARG A 30 0.55 -2.24 -1.10
C ARG A 30 1.92 -1.90 -1.72
N VAL A 31 2.20 -0.61 -1.87
CA VAL A 31 3.40 -0.02 -2.48
C VAL A 31 4.67 -0.67 -1.94
N GLY A 32 4.78 -0.76 -0.61
CA GLY A 32 5.97 -1.31 0.05
C GLY A 32 6.31 -2.73 -0.41
N ARG A 33 5.32 -3.61 -0.65
CA ARG A 33 5.59 -5.00 -1.04
C ARG A 33 6.09 -5.13 -2.47
N VAL A 34 5.55 -4.32 -3.38
CA VAL A 34 5.96 -4.34 -4.79
C VAL A 34 7.39 -3.82 -4.94
N VAL A 35 7.68 -2.68 -4.30
CA VAL A 35 9.02 -2.06 -4.35
C VAL A 35 10.07 -2.96 -3.71
N VAL A 36 9.81 -3.47 -2.49
CA VAL A 36 10.73 -4.38 -1.79
C VAL A 36 10.92 -5.67 -2.57
N GLY A 37 9.84 -6.26 -3.10
CA GLY A 37 9.90 -7.47 -3.92
C GLY A 37 10.75 -7.27 -5.19
N ALA A 38 10.59 -6.15 -5.89
CA ALA A 38 11.40 -5.83 -7.06
C ALA A 38 12.88 -5.60 -6.71
N GLY A 39 13.16 -4.93 -5.58
CA GLY A 39 14.53 -4.76 -5.08
C GLY A 39 15.21 -6.09 -4.75
N ILE A 40 14.53 -6.98 -4.03
CA ILE A 40 15.04 -8.32 -3.71
C ILE A 40 15.28 -9.12 -4.99
N LEU A 41 14.31 -9.13 -5.92
CA LEU A 41 14.44 -9.84 -7.19
C LEU A 41 15.64 -9.30 -8.00
N GLY A 42 15.79 -7.98 -8.10
CA GLY A 42 16.91 -7.34 -8.76
C GLY A 42 18.26 -7.71 -8.13
N ALA A 43 18.34 -7.72 -6.80
CA ALA A 43 19.53 -8.13 -6.08
C ALA A 43 19.90 -9.59 -6.35
N LEU A 44 18.93 -10.50 -6.33
CA LEU A 44 19.15 -11.93 -6.58
C LEU A 44 19.58 -12.19 -8.01
N VAL A 45 18.90 -11.62 -9.00
CA VAL A 45 19.27 -11.76 -10.41
C VAL A 45 20.68 -11.21 -10.64
N ALA A 46 21.01 -10.06 -10.06
CA ALA A 46 22.32 -9.45 -10.22
C ALA A 46 23.42 -10.21 -9.47
N ALA A 47 23.14 -10.79 -8.31
CA ALA A 47 24.09 -11.65 -7.59
C ALA A 47 24.53 -12.87 -8.42
N LEU A 48 23.65 -13.35 -9.32
CA LEU A 48 23.93 -14.49 -10.19
C LEU A 48 24.70 -14.11 -11.46
N LEU A 49 24.65 -12.84 -11.90
CA LEU A 49 25.35 -12.38 -13.10
C LEU A 49 26.85 -12.71 -13.11
N PRO A 50 27.61 -12.49 -12.01
CA PRO A 50 29.03 -12.81 -11.98
C PRO A 50 29.35 -14.28 -12.21
N LEU A 51 28.42 -15.22 -11.98
CA LEU A 51 28.66 -16.64 -12.26
C LEU A 51 28.96 -16.92 -13.74
N PHE A 52 28.53 -16.02 -14.64
CA PHE A 52 28.83 -16.10 -16.07
C PHE A 52 30.18 -15.45 -16.45
N PHE A 53 30.85 -14.78 -15.51
CA PHE A 53 32.11 -14.06 -15.73
C PHE A 53 33.20 -14.59 -14.78
N PRO A 54 34.07 -15.52 -15.24
CA PRO A 54 35.13 -16.05 -14.40
C PRO A 54 36.09 -14.94 -13.98
N VAL A 55 36.45 -14.93 -12.69
CA VAL A 55 37.46 -14.02 -12.16
C VAL A 55 38.84 -14.49 -12.62
N ALA A 56 39.62 -13.59 -13.19
CA ALA A 56 40.97 -13.89 -13.65
C ALA A 56 41.89 -14.30 -12.48
N GLU A 57 42.78 -15.26 -12.75
CA GLU A 57 43.81 -15.66 -11.78
C GLU A 57 44.74 -14.47 -11.51
N GLY A 58 44.88 -14.09 -10.24
CA GLY A 58 45.65 -12.91 -9.81
C GLY A 58 44.85 -11.62 -9.60
N ALA A 59 43.51 -11.68 -9.64
CA ALA A 59 42.69 -10.52 -9.27
C ALA A 59 42.80 -10.18 -7.76
N ASP A 60 42.86 -8.88 -7.45
CA ASP A 60 42.85 -8.36 -6.07
C ASP A 60 41.50 -8.50 -5.34
N TYR A 61 40.53 -9.14 -5.99
CA TYR A 61 39.17 -9.31 -5.49
C TYR A 61 38.70 -10.76 -5.62
N THR A 62 37.84 -11.14 -4.68
CA THR A 62 37.20 -12.44 -4.63
C THR A 62 35.87 -12.43 -5.38
N MET A 63 35.44 -13.61 -5.83
CA MET A 63 34.12 -13.79 -6.47
C MET A 63 32.98 -13.30 -5.58
N GLY A 64 33.05 -13.55 -4.26
CA GLY A 64 32.05 -13.10 -3.30
C GLY A 64 31.93 -11.57 -3.21
N GLN A 65 33.05 -10.84 -3.35
CA GLN A 65 33.03 -9.36 -3.37
C GLN A 65 32.32 -8.83 -4.62
N VAL A 66 32.59 -9.42 -5.79
CA VAL A 66 31.93 -9.04 -7.04
C VAL A 66 30.44 -9.36 -6.97
N MET A 67 30.06 -10.55 -6.51
CA MET A 67 28.67 -10.94 -6.33
C MET A 67 27.92 -10.00 -5.39
N GLY A 68 28.51 -9.65 -4.25
CA GLY A 68 27.92 -8.71 -3.30
C GLY A 68 27.76 -7.31 -3.88
N PHE A 69 28.79 -6.78 -4.55
CA PHE A 69 28.74 -5.44 -5.15
C PHE A 69 27.70 -5.35 -6.28
N VAL A 70 27.69 -6.34 -7.18
CA VAL A 70 26.73 -6.41 -8.28
C VAL A 70 25.31 -6.63 -7.76
N ALA A 71 25.13 -7.41 -6.68
CA ALA A 71 23.83 -7.56 -6.00
C ALA A 71 23.30 -6.23 -5.45
N LEU A 72 24.16 -5.38 -4.87
CA LEU A 72 23.76 -4.04 -4.40
C LEU A 72 23.29 -3.15 -5.54
N ILE A 73 24.02 -3.15 -6.67
CA ILE A 73 23.61 -2.44 -7.88
C ILE A 73 22.26 -2.97 -8.36
N GLY A 74 22.10 -4.29 -8.44
CA GLY A 74 20.84 -4.93 -8.82
C GLY A 74 19.68 -4.57 -7.89
N ALA A 75 19.93 -4.45 -6.59
CA ALA A 75 18.93 -4.02 -5.61
C ALA A 75 18.44 -2.60 -5.91
N VAL A 76 19.36 -1.66 -6.16
CA VAL A 76 19.02 -0.26 -6.47
C VAL A 76 18.24 -0.17 -7.79
N VAL A 77 18.67 -0.88 -8.83
CA VAL A 77 17.95 -0.95 -10.11
C VAL A 77 16.57 -1.58 -9.92
N GLY A 78 16.48 -2.67 -9.16
CA GLY A 78 15.21 -3.32 -8.84
C GLY A 78 14.25 -2.41 -8.08
N LEU A 79 14.74 -1.63 -7.12
CA LEU A 79 13.95 -0.63 -6.41
C LEU A 79 13.47 0.49 -7.34
N ALA A 80 14.32 0.97 -8.24
CA ALA A 80 13.95 2.00 -9.21
C ALA A 80 12.84 1.51 -10.16
N VAL A 81 12.98 0.30 -10.69
CA VAL A 81 11.98 -0.33 -11.57
C VAL A 81 10.69 -0.62 -10.79
N GLY A 82 10.79 -1.18 -9.58
CA GLY A 82 9.63 -1.43 -8.72
C GLY A 82 8.89 -0.15 -8.34
N GLY A 83 9.62 0.92 -8.03
CA GLY A 83 9.08 2.25 -7.77
C GLY A 83 8.34 2.80 -8.99
N LEU A 84 8.97 2.74 -10.16
CA LEU A 84 8.36 3.17 -11.42
C LEU A 84 7.07 2.39 -11.73
N LEU A 85 7.08 1.07 -11.56
CA LEU A 85 5.90 0.22 -11.74
C LEU A 85 4.78 0.62 -10.80
N VAL A 86 5.08 0.88 -9.52
CA VAL A 86 4.07 1.36 -8.57
C VAL A 86 3.51 2.71 -8.98
N LEU A 87 4.35 3.65 -9.42
CA LEU A 87 3.90 4.97 -9.87
C LEU A 87 2.95 4.85 -11.08
N LEU A 88 3.28 3.98 -12.04
CA LEU A 88 2.43 3.65 -13.18
C LEU A 88 1.09 3.06 -12.73
N LEU A 89 1.11 2.04 -11.85
CA LEU A 89 -0.10 1.42 -11.32
C LEU A 89 -0.97 2.43 -10.56
N ASN A 90 -0.35 3.27 -9.73
CA ASN A 90 -1.05 4.29 -8.97
C ASN A 90 -1.65 5.37 -9.91
N SER A 91 -0.93 5.76 -10.95
CA SER A 91 -1.42 6.71 -11.94
C SER A 91 -2.59 6.17 -12.77
N ILE A 92 -2.65 4.86 -13.01
CA ILE A 92 -3.78 4.23 -13.72
C ILE A 92 -4.95 4.06 -12.75
N ALA A 93 -4.69 3.64 -11.51
CA ALA A 93 -5.72 3.44 -10.50
C ALA A 93 -6.38 4.75 -10.04
N SER A 94 -5.62 5.85 -9.93
CA SER A 94 -6.16 7.16 -9.58
C SER A 94 -7.10 7.72 -10.65
N ARG A 95 -6.96 7.28 -11.91
CA ARG A 95 -7.90 7.60 -12.99
C ARG A 95 -9.20 6.80 -12.91
N GLN A 96 -9.21 5.68 -12.17
CA GLN A 96 -10.35 4.76 -12.07
C GLN A 96 -10.99 4.74 -10.67
N SER A 97 -10.49 5.51 -9.71
CA SER A 97 -11.08 5.59 -8.37
C SER A 97 -12.43 6.29 -8.44
N GLY A 98 -13.48 5.49 -8.66
CA GLY A 98 -14.87 5.88 -8.51
C GLY A 98 -15.20 6.18 -7.06
N THR A 99 -15.96 7.26 -6.85
CA THR A 99 -16.47 7.72 -5.56
C THR A 99 -17.26 6.60 -4.88
N GLY A 100 -16.83 6.19 -3.69
CA GLY A 100 -17.60 5.33 -2.79
C GLY A 100 -18.31 6.19 -1.75
N VAL A 101 -19.56 5.87 -1.42
CA VAL A 101 -20.30 6.49 -0.31
C VAL A 101 -20.11 5.58 0.91
N ALA A 102 -19.68 6.10 2.05
CA ALA A 102 -19.81 5.36 3.31
C ALA A 102 -20.83 6.07 4.20
N ILE A 103 -21.65 5.24 4.86
CA ILE A 103 -22.69 5.70 5.77
C ILE A 103 -22.11 5.59 7.18
N GLN A 104 -21.90 6.72 7.85
CA GLN A 104 -21.50 6.76 9.24
C GLN A 104 -22.76 6.94 10.10
N SER A 105 -23.15 5.89 10.83
CA SER A 105 -24.20 5.99 11.85
C SER A 105 -23.56 6.33 13.19
N ASP A 106 -23.68 7.59 13.62
CA ASP A 106 -23.38 7.99 15.00
C ASP A 106 -24.65 7.84 15.84
N VAL A 107 -24.54 7.31 17.06
CA VAL A 107 -25.66 7.09 17.99
C VAL A 107 -25.32 7.81 19.29
N ARG A 108 -26.08 8.87 19.61
CA ARG A 108 -26.02 9.60 20.89
C ARG A 108 -27.26 9.36 21.72
#